data_AF-A0AAN7YZF7-F1
#
_entry.id   AF-A0AAN7YZF7-F1
#
_cell.length_a   1.000
_cell.length_b   1.000
_cell.length_c   1.000
_cell.angle_alpha   90.00
_cell.angle_beta   90.00
_cell.angle_gamma   90.00
#
_symmetry.space_group_name_H-M   'P 1'
#
loop_
_entity.id
_entity.type
_entity.pdbx_description
1 polymer ?
#
loop_
_entity_poly.entity_id
_entity_poly.type
_entity_poly.pdbx_seq_one_letter_code
_entity_poly.pdbx_strand_id
1 'polypeptide(L)'
;MVDILLFYSLNQDLNISDVRFAQTHVIPIEGKTWYLNNKTFTLTIVGDRDSLLLVKFDGNSSSAYTVMVWNSDVIVGSRLLNDPNQLPPTESNGEKYSNQHHNIMIPKEWVKPGMKLQFYENCGNSIKISKMIFPNVGQDYTLKMWTLPFYLFGANDTNTKPYNQTKNIDDSISAGLSQVYSCSNILSLNHPIQRVDWPYLVLGPRNGFPGMLITNSDQKKDGYAIMEAVLNILTGIRVAFGESTSSIQIYAPLLHLGANGKYADPYGGLGGSSRGTGDYRYSDTFVHEQGHAMGLPHAGEAYNAGNYPYVNGSLLGSEWGFDINHYEFLSITISNTSKNYKGCEKKNVKDIQNRCVKQSVMQSGAGDRSSNYLFSMFSDFEMSIIQNYFKNSIFYDQQSRKYKKWNESIGSYYEYKPITKDNGFYRLDDGVPIERDIDIYTIVFTYSMVGPDELTQIYPLLKSKGNLMRQFDPTNKTEMKLITPNIGSIPWYCYSSGCDYTVRVTYDDDSIKHILLQQGKRQYWKPMGEFKLNFNDPTSLDSFLLGVINVKGNKTIKKVELLETLMAWNGIDKNSKVLTFKLF
;
A
#
# COMPACT_ATOMS: atom_id res chain seq x y z
N MET A 1 -26.36 -46.40 -5.86
CA MET A 1 -26.00 -47.32 -6.96
C MET A 1 -25.93 -46.44 -8.19
N VAL A 2 -24.71 -46.04 -8.57
CA VAL A 2 -24.43 -45.09 -9.66
C VAL A 2 -24.06 -45.95 -10.85
N ASP A 3 -24.92 -46.00 -11.86
CA ASP A 3 -24.63 -46.68 -13.12
C ASP A 3 -23.57 -45.88 -13.88
N ILE A 4 -22.34 -46.38 -13.79
CA ILE A 4 -21.23 -46.04 -14.66
C ILE A 4 -21.51 -46.73 -16.01
N LEU A 5 -22.23 -46.04 -16.88
CA LEU A 5 -22.30 -46.39 -18.30
C LEU A 5 -20.97 -46.00 -18.96
N LEU A 6 -20.11 -47.02 -19.10
CA LEU A 6 -18.92 -47.02 -19.96
C LEU A 6 -19.34 -46.79 -21.43
N PHE A 7 -19.38 -45.53 -21.85
CA PHE A 7 -19.30 -45.20 -23.28
C PHE A 7 -17.84 -45.22 -23.72
N TYR A 8 -17.44 -46.26 -24.44
CA TYR A 8 -16.27 -46.23 -25.32
C TYR A 8 -16.59 -45.30 -26.51
N SER A 9 -16.56 -43.99 -26.27
CA SER A 9 -16.42 -42.98 -27.33
C SER A 9 -14.93 -42.85 -27.62
N LEU A 10 -14.51 -42.93 -28.89
CA LEU A 10 -13.20 -42.41 -29.28
C LEU A 10 -13.13 -40.95 -28.80
N ASN A 11 -12.37 -40.68 -27.73
CA ASN A 11 -12.10 -39.31 -27.29
C ASN A 11 -11.36 -38.63 -28.44
N GLN A 12 -12.06 -37.79 -29.20
CA GLN A 12 -11.41 -36.85 -30.09
C GLN A 12 -10.87 -35.70 -29.23
N ASP A 13 -9.63 -35.30 -29.49
CA ASP A 13 -8.99 -34.22 -28.76
C ASP A 13 -9.72 -32.90 -29.05
N LEU A 14 -10.15 -32.20 -27.99
CA LEU A 14 -10.61 -30.82 -28.09
C LEU A 14 -9.38 -29.90 -28.04
N ASN A 15 -9.08 -29.26 -29.16
CA ASN A 15 -7.95 -28.33 -29.27
C ASN A 15 -8.36 -26.91 -28.89
N ILE A 16 -7.49 -26.26 -28.12
CA ILE A 16 -7.68 -24.92 -27.56
C ILE A 16 -6.47 -24.10 -27.99
N SER A 17 -6.72 -22.97 -28.65
CA SER A 17 -5.64 -22.08 -29.13
C SER A 17 -5.31 -20.94 -28.18
N ASP A 18 -6.26 -20.51 -27.34
CA ASP A 18 -6.02 -19.42 -26.38
C ASP A 18 -6.88 -19.60 -25.13
N VAL A 19 -6.30 -19.34 -23.96
CA VAL A 19 -6.99 -19.29 -22.67
C VAL A 19 -6.46 -18.12 -21.89
N ARG A 20 -7.36 -17.27 -21.40
CA ARG A 20 -7.03 -16.08 -20.62
C ARG A 20 -7.98 -15.90 -19.46
N PHE A 21 -7.53 -15.16 -18.46
CA PHE A 21 -8.35 -14.69 -17.35
C PHE A 21 -8.37 -13.17 -17.35
N ALA A 22 -9.54 -12.56 -17.24
CA ALA A 22 -9.67 -11.13 -17.03
C ALA A 22 -9.98 -10.83 -15.56
N GLN A 23 -9.08 -10.07 -14.92
CA GLN A 23 -9.23 -9.56 -13.55
C GLN A 23 -9.14 -8.04 -13.55
N THR A 24 -7.99 -7.44 -13.19
CA THR A 24 -7.73 -6.01 -13.47
C THR A 24 -7.39 -5.81 -14.95
N HIS A 25 -6.77 -6.83 -15.56
CA HIS A 25 -6.39 -6.91 -16.96
C HIS A 25 -6.71 -8.28 -17.51
N VAL A 26 -6.71 -8.42 -18.83
CA VAL A 26 -6.72 -9.72 -19.50
C VAL A 26 -5.32 -10.33 -19.44
N ILE A 27 -5.18 -11.48 -18.79
CA ILE A 27 -3.90 -12.13 -18.49
C ILE A 27 -3.89 -13.52 -19.14
N PRO A 28 -2.84 -13.90 -19.88
CA PRO A 28 -2.71 -15.27 -20.39
C PRO A 28 -2.49 -16.25 -19.23
N ILE A 29 -2.83 -17.53 -19.42
CA ILE A 29 -2.77 -18.53 -18.34
C ILE A 29 -1.38 -18.70 -17.72
N GLU A 30 -0.30 -18.50 -18.47
CA GLU A 30 1.07 -18.56 -17.96
C GLU A 30 1.48 -17.32 -17.14
N GLY A 31 0.67 -16.26 -17.18
CA GLY A 31 1.01 -14.93 -16.69
C GLY A 31 1.82 -14.12 -17.71
N LYS A 32 2.11 -12.86 -17.40
CA LYS A 32 2.91 -11.98 -18.27
C LYS A 32 4.20 -11.60 -17.57
N THR A 33 5.32 -11.69 -18.27
CA THR A 33 6.65 -11.42 -17.71
C THR A 33 7.40 -10.37 -18.51
N TRP A 34 8.04 -9.44 -17.80
CA TRP A 34 8.93 -8.42 -18.36
C TRP A 34 10.33 -8.56 -17.79
N TYR A 35 11.33 -8.30 -18.62
CA TYR A 35 12.74 -8.24 -18.23
C TYR A 35 13.24 -6.83 -18.49
N LEU A 36 13.42 -6.05 -17.41
CA LEU A 36 13.84 -4.65 -17.47
C LEU A 36 14.95 -4.41 -16.46
N ASN A 37 16.05 -3.77 -16.89
CA ASN A 37 17.17 -3.40 -16.02
C ASN A 37 17.65 -4.55 -15.10
N ASN A 38 17.83 -5.75 -15.66
CA ASN A 38 18.23 -6.97 -14.95
C ASN A 38 17.27 -7.41 -13.83
N LYS A 39 16.01 -6.96 -13.87
CA LYS A 39 14.94 -7.40 -12.99
C LYS A 39 13.85 -8.09 -13.79
N THR A 40 13.29 -9.13 -13.19
CA THR A 40 12.14 -9.85 -13.72
C THR A 40 10.89 -9.38 -12.99
N PHE A 41 9.86 -9.07 -13.76
CA PHE A 41 8.54 -8.68 -13.26
C PHE A 41 7.52 -9.65 -13.82
N THR A 42 6.69 -10.25 -12.96
CA THR A 42 5.69 -11.23 -13.39
C THR A 42 4.32 -10.86 -12.85
N LEU A 43 3.37 -10.69 -13.75
CA LEU A 43 1.95 -10.57 -13.47
C LEU A 43 1.32 -11.97 -13.53
N THR A 44 0.73 -12.39 -12.43
CA THR A 44 -0.01 -13.66 -12.32
C THR A 44 -1.51 -13.41 -12.14
N ILE A 45 -2.32 -14.45 -12.27
CA ILE A 45 -3.74 -14.41 -11.87
C ILE A 45 -3.79 -14.30 -10.34
N VAL A 46 -4.60 -13.41 -9.79
CA VAL A 46 -4.77 -13.24 -8.33
C VAL A 46 -5.70 -14.33 -7.80
N GLY A 47 -5.30 -15.04 -6.74
CA GLY A 47 -6.16 -16.01 -6.07
C GLY A 47 -7.33 -15.36 -5.33
N ASP A 48 -8.40 -16.11 -5.07
CA ASP A 48 -9.58 -15.63 -4.35
C ASP A 48 -10.21 -14.36 -4.97
N ARG A 49 -10.20 -14.28 -6.30
CA ARG A 49 -10.78 -13.15 -7.05
C ARG A 49 -11.63 -13.64 -8.22
N ASP A 50 -12.83 -13.10 -8.35
CA ASP A 50 -13.71 -13.39 -9.48
C ASP A 50 -12.99 -13.06 -10.78
N SER A 51 -13.14 -13.91 -11.78
CA SER A 51 -12.37 -13.76 -13.01
C SER A 51 -13.18 -14.19 -14.22
N LEU A 52 -13.14 -13.39 -15.29
CA LEU A 52 -13.72 -13.79 -16.58
C LEU A 52 -12.75 -14.74 -17.28
N LEU A 53 -13.14 -15.99 -17.45
CA LEU A 53 -12.41 -16.94 -18.29
C LEU A 53 -12.75 -16.67 -19.75
N LEU A 54 -11.72 -16.54 -20.59
CA LEU A 54 -11.81 -16.37 -22.03
C LEU A 54 -11.14 -17.55 -22.71
N VAL A 55 -11.80 -18.17 -23.68
CA VAL A 55 -11.32 -19.39 -24.34
C VAL A 55 -11.58 -19.34 -25.82
N LYS A 56 -10.56 -19.67 -26.60
CA LYS A 56 -10.68 -19.86 -28.04
C LYS A 56 -10.41 -21.32 -28.40
N PHE A 57 -11.36 -21.94 -29.07
CA PHE A 57 -11.25 -23.31 -29.57
C PHE A 57 -10.80 -23.32 -31.03
N ASP A 58 -10.13 -24.40 -31.43
CA ASP A 58 -9.75 -24.59 -32.83
C ASP A 58 -10.92 -25.16 -33.62
N GLY A 59 -11.30 -24.46 -34.69
CA GLY A 59 -12.43 -24.82 -35.54
C GLY A 59 -13.73 -24.09 -35.17
N ASN A 60 -14.69 -24.11 -36.09
CA ASN A 60 -16.02 -23.55 -35.85
C ASN A 60 -16.96 -24.71 -35.50
N SER A 61 -17.44 -24.76 -34.26
CA SER A 61 -18.52 -25.65 -33.86
C SER A 61 -19.73 -24.85 -33.44
N SER A 62 -20.92 -25.38 -33.72
CA SER A 62 -22.18 -24.89 -33.16
C SER A 62 -22.52 -25.54 -31.81
N SER A 63 -21.61 -26.37 -31.28
CA SER A 63 -21.82 -27.10 -30.03
C SER A 63 -21.48 -26.24 -28.81
N ALA A 64 -22.19 -26.50 -27.72
CA ALA A 64 -21.93 -25.89 -26.42
C ALA A 64 -20.62 -26.42 -25.80
N TYR A 65 -19.80 -25.49 -25.29
CA TYR A 65 -18.57 -25.81 -24.57
C TYR A 65 -18.76 -25.66 -23.06
N THR A 66 -18.25 -26.61 -22.28
CA THR A 66 -18.28 -26.58 -20.81
C THR A 66 -16.86 -26.57 -20.26
N VAL A 67 -16.59 -25.76 -19.25
CA VAL A 67 -15.37 -25.83 -18.45
C VAL A 67 -15.64 -26.58 -17.15
N MET A 68 -14.73 -27.48 -16.77
CA MET A 68 -14.63 -28.06 -15.43
C MET A 68 -13.40 -27.49 -14.75
N VAL A 69 -13.59 -27.06 -13.50
CA VAL A 69 -12.53 -26.49 -12.67
C VAL A 69 -12.20 -27.47 -11.57
N TRP A 70 -10.90 -27.69 -11.40
CA TRP A 70 -10.33 -28.57 -10.39
C TRP A 70 -9.47 -27.75 -9.45
N ASN A 71 -9.57 -28.03 -8.15
CA ASN A 71 -8.56 -27.62 -7.18
C ASN A 71 -7.89 -28.87 -6.62
N SER A 72 -6.57 -28.94 -6.79
CA SER A 72 -5.83 -30.19 -6.61
C SER A 72 -6.40 -31.29 -7.52
N ASP A 73 -6.97 -32.37 -6.96
CA ASP A 73 -7.53 -33.49 -7.71
C ASP A 73 -9.06 -33.61 -7.53
N VAL A 74 -9.71 -32.55 -7.06
CA VAL A 74 -11.16 -32.50 -6.82
C VAL A 74 -11.80 -31.48 -7.77
N ILE A 75 -12.87 -31.89 -8.44
CA ILE A 75 -13.72 -30.99 -9.22
C ILE A 75 -14.46 -30.06 -8.25
N VAL A 76 -14.20 -28.76 -8.34
CA VAL A 76 -14.90 -27.75 -7.54
C VAL A 76 -16.16 -27.24 -8.23
N GLY A 77 -16.27 -27.44 -9.55
CA GLY A 77 -17.50 -27.25 -10.29
C GLY A 77 -17.31 -27.19 -11.80
N SER A 78 -18.41 -26.97 -12.51
CA SER A 78 -18.43 -26.79 -13.96
C SER A 78 -19.33 -25.62 -14.37
N ARG A 79 -19.06 -25.07 -15.56
CA ARG A 79 -19.85 -23.98 -16.17
C ARG A 79 -19.93 -24.13 -17.68
N LEU A 80 -21.13 -23.89 -18.21
CA LEU A 80 -21.33 -23.70 -19.65
C LEU A 80 -20.71 -22.36 -20.07
N LEU A 81 -19.94 -22.36 -21.16
CA LEU A 81 -19.36 -21.15 -21.73
C LEU A 81 -20.39 -20.43 -22.60
N ASN A 82 -20.38 -19.11 -22.52
CA ASN A 82 -21.13 -18.23 -23.42
C ASN A 82 -20.45 -18.19 -24.80
N ASP A 83 -21.24 -17.93 -25.84
CA ASP A 83 -20.76 -17.79 -27.21
C ASP A 83 -20.00 -16.47 -27.42
N PRO A 84 -19.14 -16.35 -28.46
CA PRO A 84 -18.36 -15.14 -28.70
C PRO A 84 -19.18 -13.87 -28.94
N ASN A 85 -20.44 -13.98 -29.37
CA ASN A 85 -21.35 -12.85 -29.52
C ASN A 85 -21.91 -12.33 -28.18
N GLN A 86 -21.78 -13.12 -27.11
CA GLN A 86 -22.17 -12.78 -25.73
C GLN A 86 -20.97 -12.30 -24.89
N LEU A 87 -19.84 -11.99 -25.54
CA LEU A 87 -18.70 -11.39 -24.88
C LEU A 87 -19.09 -10.04 -24.26
N PRO A 88 -18.63 -9.72 -23.03
CA PRO A 88 -18.87 -8.42 -22.41
C PRO A 88 -18.48 -7.26 -23.34
N PRO A 89 -19.23 -6.14 -23.33
CA PRO A 89 -18.90 -5.00 -24.16
C PRO A 89 -17.61 -4.32 -23.67
N THR A 90 -17.12 -3.38 -24.47
CA THR A 90 -16.02 -2.49 -24.09
C THR A 90 -16.60 -1.15 -23.68
N GLU A 91 -15.99 -0.53 -22.67
CA GLU A 91 -16.42 0.75 -22.11
C GLU A 91 -16.80 1.78 -23.18
N SER A 92 -17.82 2.59 -22.90
CA SER A 92 -18.30 3.63 -23.83
C SER A 92 -18.67 3.10 -25.23
N ASN A 93 -19.11 1.84 -25.34
CA ASN A 93 -19.37 1.16 -26.61
C ASN A 93 -18.15 1.14 -27.55
N GLY A 94 -16.96 0.95 -26.96
CA GLY A 94 -15.71 0.83 -27.70
C GLY A 94 -15.65 -0.40 -28.62
N GLU A 95 -14.53 -0.54 -29.32
CA GLU A 95 -14.24 -1.71 -30.15
C GLU A 95 -14.33 -3.01 -29.32
N LYS A 96 -14.93 -4.06 -29.88
CA LYS A 96 -15.01 -5.36 -29.22
C LYS A 96 -13.60 -5.93 -28.97
N TYR A 97 -13.35 -6.40 -27.75
CA TYR A 97 -12.10 -7.09 -27.42
C TYR A 97 -11.83 -8.30 -28.34
N SER A 98 -12.86 -9.11 -28.63
CA SER A 98 -12.74 -10.25 -29.52
C SER A 98 -14.07 -10.68 -30.12
N ASN A 99 -14.01 -11.34 -31.28
CA ASN A 99 -15.15 -12.03 -31.91
C ASN A 99 -15.00 -13.55 -31.90
N GLN A 100 -14.00 -14.08 -31.18
CA GLN A 100 -13.64 -15.52 -31.20
C GLN A 100 -13.65 -16.18 -29.82
N HIS A 101 -13.60 -15.40 -28.74
CA HIS A 101 -13.51 -15.96 -27.39
C HIS A 101 -14.89 -16.30 -26.85
N HIS A 102 -15.10 -17.58 -26.53
CA HIS A 102 -16.11 -17.99 -25.58
C HIS A 102 -15.73 -17.48 -24.18
N ASN A 103 -16.72 -17.25 -23.32
CA ASN A 103 -16.46 -16.66 -22.02
C ASN A 103 -17.35 -17.18 -20.91
N ILE A 104 -16.87 -17.15 -19.67
CA ILE A 104 -17.72 -17.34 -18.49
C ILE A 104 -17.06 -16.76 -17.24
N MET A 105 -17.85 -16.32 -16.27
CA MET A 105 -17.30 -15.97 -14.95
C MET A 105 -16.96 -17.22 -14.14
N ILE A 106 -15.72 -17.27 -13.64
CA ILE A 106 -15.27 -18.23 -12.66
C ILE A 106 -15.33 -17.56 -11.29
N PRO A 107 -16.09 -18.13 -10.33
CA PRO A 107 -16.23 -17.53 -9.01
C PRO A 107 -14.92 -17.60 -8.24
N LYS A 108 -14.65 -16.58 -7.42
CA LYS A 108 -13.41 -16.41 -6.68
C LYS A 108 -12.98 -17.62 -5.85
N GLU A 109 -13.94 -18.37 -5.29
CA GLU A 109 -13.66 -19.54 -4.44
C GLU A 109 -12.97 -20.65 -5.23
N TRP A 110 -13.12 -20.67 -6.56
CA TRP A 110 -12.50 -21.66 -7.44
C TRP A 110 -11.11 -21.23 -7.92
N VAL A 111 -10.82 -19.93 -7.94
CA VAL A 111 -9.53 -19.39 -8.40
C VAL A 111 -8.51 -19.49 -7.27
N LYS A 112 -7.77 -20.59 -7.24
CA LYS A 112 -6.76 -20.87 -6.19
C LYS A 112 -5.43 -21.31 -6.82
N PRO A 113 -4.29 -21.09 -6.14
CA PRO A 113 -3.02 -21.69 -6.53
C PRO A 113 -3.17 -23.20 -6.75
N GLY A 114 -2.65 -23.69 -7.88
CA GLY A 114 -2.76 -25.11 -8.27
C GLY A 114 -4.09 -25.53 -8.92
N MET A 115 -4.97 -24.57 -9.25
CA MET A 115 -6.18 -24.88 -10.02
C MET A 115 -5.86 -25.48 -11.39
N LYS A 116 -6.77 -26.31 -11.91
CA LYS A 116 -6.68 -26.91 -13.25
C LYS A 116 -8.00 -26.71 -13.99
N LEU A 117 -7.92 -26.54 -15.30
CA LEU A 117 -9.07 -26.43 -16.20
C LEU A 117 -9.11 -27.60 -17.17
N GLN A 118 -10.30 -28.11 -17.44
CA GLN A 118 -10.56 -29.05 -18.53
C GLN A 118 -11.84 -28.65 -19.26
N PHE A 119 -11.81 -28.72 -20.58
CA PHE A 119 -12.93 -28.32 -21.42
C PHE A 119 -13.54 -29.51 -22.14
N TYR A 120 -14.85 -29.43 -22.37
CA TYR A 120 -15.62 -30.47 -23.01
C TYR A 120 -16.54 -29.85 -24.06
N GLU A 121 -16.62 -30.50 -25.20
CA GLU A 121 -17.56 -30.21 -26.27
C GLU A 121 -18.55 -31.37 -26.36
N ASN A 122 -19.83 -31.10 -26.19
CA ASN A 122 -20.86 -32.12 -26.40
C ASN A 122 -21.27 -32.16 -27.89
N CYS A 123 -20.83 -33.20 -28.60
CA CYS A 123 -21.10 -33.42 -30.03
C CYS A 123 -22.25 -34.42 -30.24
N GLY A 124 -23.30 -34.35 -29.42
CA GLY A 124 -24.45 -35.26 -29.49
C GLY A 124 -24.13 -36.67 -28.99
N ASN A 125 -23.52 -37.51 -29.84
CA ASN A 125 -23.19 -38.90 -29.52
C ASN A 125 -21.73 -39.11 -29.10
N SER A 126 -20.91 -38.05 -29.10
CA SER A 126 -19.53 -38.10 -28.63
C SER A 126 -19.19 -36.87 -27.79
N ILE A 127 -18.17 -37.02 -26.95
CA ILE A 127 -17.63 -35.93 -26.14
C ILE A 127 -16.18 -35.74 -26.57
N LYS A 128 -15.82 -34.50 -26.93
CA LYS A 128 -14.41 -34.12 -27.07
C LYS A 128 -13.93 -33.51 -25.78
N ILE A 129 -12.70 -33.84 -25.38
CA ILE A 129 -12.13 -33.41 -24.12
C ILE A 129 -10.78 -32.78 -24.38
N SER A 130 -10.50 -31.66 -23.71
CA SER A 130 -9.19 -31.02 -23.79
C SER A 130 -8.18 -31.70 -22.87
N LYS A 131 -6.89 -31.43 -23.12
CA LYS A 131 -5.86 -31.63 -22.09
C LYS A 131 -6.14 -30.75 -20.87
N MET A 132 -5.59 -31.14 -19.72
CA MET A 132 -5.59 -30.30 -18.53
C MET A 132 -4.74 -29.05 -18.76
N ILE A 133 -5.27 -27.91 -18.36
CA ILE A 133 -4.62 -26.60 -18.43
C ILE A 133 -4.36 -26.11 -17.00
N PHE A 134 -3.21 -25.47 -16.79
CA PHE A 134 -2.71 -25.10 -15.48
C PHE A 134 -2.47 -23.58 -15.41
N PRO A 135 -3.50 -22.78 -15.05
CA PRO A 135 -3.32 -21.34 -14.88
C PRO A 135 -2.34 -21.01 -13.76
N ASN A 136 -1.49 -20.01 -13.99
CA ASN A 136 -0.54 -19.45 -13.04
C ASN A 136 -1.27 -18.51 -12.06
N VAL A 137 -1.89 -19.11 -11.06
CA VAL A 137 -2.56 -18.39 -9.97
C VAL A 137 -1.57 -18.14 -8.84
N GLY A 138 -1.33 -16.86 -8.58
CA GLY A 138 -0.52 -16.37 -7.47
C GLY A 138 -1.32 -16.22 -6.17
N GLN A 139 -0.77 -15.43 -5.25
CA GLN A 139 -1.35 -15.25 -3.93
C GLN A 139 -2.75 -14.62 -3.96
N ASP A 140 -3.54 -14.99 -2.96
CA ASP A 140 -4.69 -14.21 -2.52
C ASP A 140 -4.24 -13.18 -1.47
N TYR A 141 -4.68 -11.94 -1.59
CA TYR A 141 -4.38 -10.91 -0.61
C TYR A 141 -5.51 -9.91 -0.46
N THR A 142 -5.95 -9.72 0.79
CA THR A 142 -6.85 -8.62 1.15
C THR A 142 -6.01 -7.40 1.54
N LEU A 143 -6.02 -6.36 0.71
CA LEU A 143 -5.38 -5.09 1.03
C LEU A 143 -6.15 -4.41 2.15
N LYS A 144 -5.52 -4.30 3.32
CA LYS A 144 -6.04 -3.49 4.42
C LYS A 144 -5.60 -2.04 4.25
N MET A 145 -6.57 -1.14 4.13
CA MET A 145 -6.36 0.29 4.01
C MET A 145 -6.89 0.99 5.25
N TRP A 146 -5.98 1.52 6.06
CA TRP A 146 -6.32 2.42 7.14
C TRP A 146 -6.52 3.83 6.63
N THR A 147 -7.57 4.48 7.12
CA THR A 147 -7.72 5.93 7.02
C THR A 147 -7.53 6.56 8.38
N LEU A 148 -6.68 7.60 8.45
CA LEU A 148 -6.44 8.40 9.65
C LEU A 148 -6.61 9.88 9.30
N PRO A 149 -7.83 10.45 9.42
CA PRO A 149 -8.08 11.85 9.11
C PRO A 149 -7.32 12.80 10.03
N PHE A 150 -6.72 13.84 9.45
CA PHE A 150 -6.08 14.94 10.17
C PHE A 150 -6.95 16.19 10.08
N TYR A 151 -7.58 16.52 11.20
CA TYR A 151 -8.33 17.76 11.43
C TYR A 151 -7.37 18.78 12.03
N LEU A 152 -6.89 19.68 11.18
CA LEU A 152 -5.87 20.66 11.53
C LEU A 152 -6.49 22.06 11.65
N PHE A 153 -5.91 22.86 12.54
CA PHE A 153 -6.17 24.31 12.62
C PHE A 153 -7.59 24.65 13.07
N GLY A 154 -8.17 23.83 13.95
CA GLY A 154 -9.54 23.99 14.44
C GLY A 154 -10.62 23.43 13.50
N ALA A 155 -10.22 22.69 12.47
CA ALA A 155 -11.14 21.87 11.69
C ALA A 155 -11.93 20.93 12.59
N ASN A 156 -13.22 20.76 12.29
CA ASN A 156 -14.14 19.88 12.99
C ASN A 156 -15.29 19.49 12.04
N ASP A 157 -16.26 18.75 12.57
CA ASP A 157 -17.38 18.17 11.82
C ASP A 157 -18.36 19.21 11.25
N THR A 158 -18.29 20.47 11.69
CA THR A 158 -19.20 21.55 11.28
C THR A 158 -18.61 22.55 10.30
N ASN A 159 -17.28 22.72 10.28
CA ASN A 159 -16.58 23.67 9.42
C ASN A 159 -15.74 23.01 8.31
N THR A 160 -15.63 21.68 8.32
CA THR A 160 -15.01 20.87 7.26
C THR A 160 -15.90 19.68 6.92
N LYS A 161 -15.32 18.55 6.48
CA LYS A 161 -16.08 17.31 6.28
C LYS A 161 -16.25 16.58 7.60
N PRO A 162 -17.43 16.01 7.89
CA PRO A 162 -17.63 15.29 9.13
C PRO A 162 -16.87 13.97 9.19
N TYR A 163 -16.47 13.58 10.40
CA TYR A 163 -15.70 12.38 10.66
C TYR A 163 -16.35 11.10 10.12
N ASN A 164 -17.67 10.99 10.17
CA ASN A 164 -18.37 9.84 9.63
C ASN A 164 -18.18 9.64 8.11
N GLN A 165 -17.81 10.70 7.36
CA GLN A 165 -17.51 10.67 5.93
C GLN A 165 -16.02 10.50 5.63
N THR A 166 -15.14 10.80 6.58
CA THR A 166 -13.68 10.74 6.39
C THR A 166 -13.04 9.53 7.07
N LYS A 167 -13.73 8.89 8.02
CA LYS A 167 -13.17 7.81 8.85
C LYS A 167 -12.89 6.51 8.11
N ASN A 168 -13.44 6.32 6.91
CA ASN A 168 -13.28 5.16 6.05
C ASN A 168 -13.43 5.59 4.60
N ILE A 169 -12.85 4.83 3.68
CA ILE A 169 -13.20 4.88 2.26
C ILE A 169 -14.58 4.24 2.09
N ASP A 170 -15.47 4.89 1.35
CA ASP A 170 -16.83 4.40 1.05
C ASP A 170 -16.80 3.07 0.26
N ASP A 171 -17.84 2.25 0.41
CA ASP A 171 -17.93 0.93 -0.23
C ASP A 171 -17.94 1.03 -1.76
N SER A 172 -18.58 2.06 -2.34
CA SER A 172 -18.59 2.27 -3.80
C SER A 172 -17.19 2.61 -4.33
N ILE A 173 -16.43 3.41 -3.57
CA ILE A 173 -15.05 3.77 -3.90
C ILE A 173 -14.16 2.53 -3.73
N SER A 174 -14.33 1.76 -2.65
CA SER A 174 -13.60 0.51 -2.41
C SER A 174 -13.87 -0.53 -3.50
N ALA A 175 -15.11 -0.62 -4.00
CA ALA A 175 -15.46 -1.47 -5.13
C ALA A 175 -14.78 -1.01 -6.43
N GLY A 176 -14.66 0.30 -6.66
CA GLY A 176 -13.87 0.82 -7.79
C GLY A 176 -12.37 0.55 -7.66
N LEU A 177 -11.81 0.72 -6.46
CA LEU A 177 -10.38 0.46 -6.18
C LEU A 177 -10.02 -1.01 -6.41
N SER A 178 -10.92 -1.93 -6.07
CA SER A 178 -10.68 -3.36 -6.29
C SER A 178 -10.53 -3.71 -7.77
N GLN A 179 -11.09 -2.91 -8.69
CA GLN A 179 -10.94 -3.12 -10.14
C GLN A 179 -9.58 -2.64 -10.68
N VAL A 180 -8.92 -1.70 -10.00
CA VAL A 180 -7.63 -1.13 -10.47
C VAL A 180 -6.41 -1.65 -9.71
N TYR A 181 -6.58 -2.31 -8.56
CA TYR A 181 -5.49 -2.93 -7.80
C TYR A 181 -5.50 -4.46 -7.92
N SER A 182 -4.31 -5.03 -8.10
CA SER A 182 -4.11 -6.48 -8.22
C SER A 182 -4.08 -7.17 -6.84
N CYS A 183 -5.24 -7.17 -6.18
CA CYS A 183 -5.51 -7.82 -4.89
C CYS A 183 -6.86 -8.57 -4.94
N SER A 184 -7.09 -9.49 -4.01
CA SER A 184 -8.33 -10.27 -3.94
C SER A 184 -9.49 -9.45 -3.41
N ASN A 185 -9.21 -8.59 -2.43
CA ASN A 185 -10.20 -7.74 -1.80
C ASN A 185 -9.55 -6.48 -1.18
N ILE A 186 -10.36 -5.46 -0.89
CA ILE A 186 -9.94 -4.28 -0.15
C ILE A 186 -10.76 -4.18 1.13
N LEU A 187 -10.06 -4.07 2.26
CA LEU A 187 -10.65 -3.86 3.57
C LEU A 187 -10.33 -2.43 4.02
N SER A 188 -11.29 -1.53 3.77
CA SER A 188 -11.27 -0.14 4.24
C SER A 188 -11.63 -0.09 5.72
N LEU A 189 -10.73 0.44 6.54
CA LEU A 189 -10.90 0.55 7.98
C LEU A 189 -10.42 1.90 8.48
N ASN A 190 -10.99 2.34 9.58
CA ASN A 190 -10.49 3.46 10.31
C ASN A 190 -9.25 3.02 11.09
N HIS A 191 -8.22 3.86 11.11
CA HIS A 191 -7.08 3.61 11.96
C HIS A 191 -7.53 3.60 13.44
N PRO A 192 -6.99 2.75 14.32
CA PRO A 192 -7.41 2.70 15.73
C PRO A 192 -7.28 4.02 16.52
N ILE A 193 -6.42 4.94 16.05
CA ILE A 193 -6.29 6.31 16.56
C ILE A 193 -7.57 7.16 16.31
N GLN A 194 -8.42 6.72 15.39
CA GLN A 194 -9.64 7.39 14.95
C GLN A 194 -9.39 8.62 14.08
N ARG A 195 -9.01 9.74 14.69
CA ARG A 195 -8.64 10.98 14.00
C ARG A 195 -7.60 11.76 14.80
N VAL A 196 -6.91 12.66 14.13
CA VAL A 196 -5.97 13.60 14.75
C VAL A 196 -6.59 14.99 14.73
N ASP A 197 -6.88 15.56 15.90
CA ASP A 197 -7.43 16.90 16.07
C ASP A 197 -6.35 17.83 16.66
N TRP A 198 -5.65 18.60 15.83
CA TRP A 198 -4.57 19.49 16.30
C TRP A 198 -4.78 20.95 15.87
N PRO A 199 -4.65 21.92 16.80
CA PRO A 199 -4.81 23.34 16.49
C PRO A 199 -3.63 23.94 15.72
N TYR A 200 -2.50 23.23 15.66
CA TYR A 200 -1.28 23.65 14.99
C TYR A 200 -0.52 22.44 14.44
N LEU A 201 0.47 22.71 13.59
CA LEU A 201 1.40 21.72 13.06
C LEU A 201 2.79 22.33 12.97
N VAL A 202 3.80 21.59 13.43
CA VAL A 202 5.21 21.96 13.24
C VAL A 202 5.67 21.40 11.91
N LEU A 203 6.14 22.28 11.05
CA LEU A 203 6.85 21.96 9.82
C LEU A 203 8.35 21.96 10.10
N GLY A 204 9.02 20.86 9.76
CA GLY A 204 10.48 20.78 9.84
C GLY A 204 11.17 21.68 8.80
N PRO A 205 12.49 21.91 8.92
CA PRO A 205 13.27 22.65 7.93
C PRO A 205 13.15 22.04 6.54
N ARG A 206 12.95 22.87 5.51
CA ARG A 206 12.66 22.40 4.15
C ARG A 206 12.96 23.44 3.09
N ASN A 207 13.46 23.01 1.93
CA ASN A 207 13.67 23.88 0.75
C ASN A 207 14.50 25.14 1.08
N GLY A 208 15.48 25.01 1.98
CA GLY A 208 16.29 26.14 2.46
C GLY A 208 15.60 27.07 3.45
N PHE A 209 14.35 26.78 3.85
CA PHE A 209 13.62 27.52 4.87
C PHE A 209 13.78 26.88 6.25
N PRO A 210 13.82 27.70 7.31
CA PRO A 210 13.78 27.19 8.66
C PRO A 210 12.43 26.56 8.99
N GLY A 211 12.44 25.65 9.96
CA GLY A 211 11.21 25.07 10.51
C GLY A 211 10.26 26.13 11.05
N MET A 212 8.97 25.80 11.09
CA MET A 212 7.93 26.75 11.52
C MET A 212 6.74 26.06 12.17
N LEU A 213 6.17 26.71 13.18
CA LEU A 213 4.85 26.36 13.70
C LEU A 213 3.79 27.05 12.82
N ILE A 214 2.81 26.30 12.34
CA ILE A 214 1.66 26.85 11.62
C ILE A 214 0.36 26.55 12.34
N THR A 215 -0.57 27.50 12.26
CA THR A 215 -1.92 27.46 12.83
C THR A 215 -3.01 27.61 11.78
N ASN A 216 -2.64 27.79 10.51
CA ASN A 216 -3.53 27.69 9.35
C ASN A 216 -2.73 27.34 8.10
N SER A 217 -3.43 26.87 7.06
CA SER A 217 -2.80 26.40 5.83
C SER A 217 -2.24 27.50 4.92
N ASP A 218 -2.57 28.78 5.13
CA ASP A 218 -2.04 29.88 4.32
C ASP A 218 -0.62 30.30 4.74
N GLN A 219 -0.17 29.86 5.92
CA GLN A 219 1.19 30.10 6.41
C GLN A 219 2.25 29.19 5.76
N LYS A 220 1.83 28.13 5.06
CA LYS A 220 2.78 27.21 4.41
C LYS A 220 3.60 27.92 3.33
N LYS A 221 4.89 27.62 3.26
CA LYS A 221 5.82 28.24 2.29
C LYS A 221 5.82 27.56 0.93
N ASP A 222 5.29 26.33 0.84
CA ASP A 222 5.11 25.59 -0.41
C ASP A 222 3.88 24.66 -0.32
N GLY A 223 3.43 24.17 -1.48
CA GLY A 223 2.22 23.35 -1.60
C GLY A 223 2.28 21.98 -0.91
N TYR A 224 3.47 21.44 -0.65
CA TYR A 224 3.68 20.09 -0.10
C TYR A 224 4.08 20.08 1.38
N ALA A 225 4.29 21.24 1.99
CA ALA A 225 4.81 21.35 3.36
C ALA A 225 3.96 20.59 4.39
N ILE A 226 2.63 20.76 4.36
CA ILE A 226 1.71 20.04 5.28
C ILE A 226 1.66 18.55 4.96
N MET A 227 1.59 18.19 3.67
CA MET A 227 1.53 16.80 3.22
C MET A 227 2.76 16.01 3.69
N GLU A 228 3.97 16.55 3.54
CA GLU A 228 5.17 15.87 4.01
C GLU A 228 5.24 15.77 5.54
N ALA A 229 4.88 16.82 6.27
CA ALA A 229 4.85 16.77 7.73
C ALA A 229 3.91 15.65 8.22
N VAL A 230 2.72 15.54 7.62
CA VAL A 230 1.78 14.45 7.92
C VAL A 230 2.34 13.10 7.47
N LEU A 231 2.93 12.98 6.28
CA LEU A 231 3.51 11.73 5.80
C LEU A 231 4.64 11.22 6.71
N ASN A 232 5.44 12.13 7.28
CA ASN A 232 6.49 11.81 8.25
C ASN A 232 5.89 11.34 9.59
N ILE A 233 4.80 11.96 10.05
CA ILE A 233 4.04 11.47 11.22
C ILE A 233 3.46 10.08 10.94
N LEU A 234 2.85 9.86 9.78
CA LEU A 234 2.34 8.54 9.39
C LEU A 234 3.46 7.50 9.33
N THR A 235 4.65 7.87 8.87
CA THR A 235 5.83 7.00 8.90
C THR A 235 6.14 6.56 10.33
N GLY A 236 6.19 7.53 11.26
CA GLY A 236 6.39 7.25 12.69
C GLY A 236 5.28 6.37 13.29
N ILE A 237 4.01 6.65 12.97
CA ILE A 237 2.87 5.84 13.41
C ILE A 237 2.99 4.40 12.91
N ARG A 238 3.30 4.19 11.62
CA ARG A 238 3.51 2.84 11.07
C ARG A 238 4.64 2.10 11.77
N VAL A 239 5.75 2.78 12.08
CA VAL A 239 6.87 2.19 12.83
C VAL A 239 6.43 1.84 14.26
N ALA A 240 5.75 2.75 14.96
CA ALA A 240 5.27 2.53 16.33
C ALA A 240 4.24 1.40 16.44
N PHE A 241 3.41 1.21 15.40
CA PHE A 241 2.47 0.09 15.28
C PHE A 241 3.11 -1.19 14.74
N GLY A 242 4.39 -1.18 14.37
CA GLY A 242 5.09 -2.36 13.86
C GLY A 242 4.56 -2.85 12.52
N GLU A 243 4.19 -1.91 11.66
CA GLU A 243 3.66 -2.15 10.31
C GLU A 243 4.68 -1.75 9.23
N SER A 244 5.94 -1.53 9.61
CA SER A 244 6.99 -1.08 8.67
C SER A 244 7.27 -2.07 7.53
N THR A 245 7.01 -3.35 7.75
CA THR A 245 7.22 -4.46 6.79
C THR A 245 5.93 -5.16 6.36
N SER A 246 4.77 -4.66 6.79
CA SER A 246 3.48 -5.13 6.30
C SER A 246 3.01 -4.30 5.10
N SER A 247 2.10 -4.88 4.34
CA SER A 247 1.38 -4.23 3.24
C SER A 247 0.11 -3.51 3.70
N ILE A 248 -0.05 -3.26 5.01
CA ILE A 248 -1.11 -2.38 5.49
C ILE A 248 -0.77 -0.96 5.06
N GLN A 249 -1.67 -0.35 4.28
CA GLN A 249 -1.55 1.03 3.86
C GLN A 249 -2.25 1.95 4.85
N ILE A 250 -1.75 3.18 4.98
CA ILE A 250 -2.40 4.25 5.72
C ILE A 250 -2.55 5.49 4.83
N TYR A 251 -3.76 6.00 4.70
CA TYR A 251 -4.02 7.26 4.02
C TYR A 251 -4.56 8.29 5.01
N ALA A 252 -4.03 9.51 4.98
CA ALA A 252 -4.53 10.62 5.79
C ALA A 252 -5.22 11.67 4.94
N PRO A 253 -6.56 11.71 4.93
CA PRO A 253 -7.30 12.89 4.46
C PRO A 253 -6.89 14.13 5.27
N LEU A 254 -6.54 15.20 4.58
CA LEU A 254 -6.22 16.49 5.17
C LEU A 254 -7.48 17.36 5.22
N LEU A 255 -7.93 17.64 6.44
CA LEU A 255 -9.02 18.55 6.75
C LEU A 255 -8.40 19.73 7.49
N HIS A 256 -7.84 20.67 6.74
CA HIS A 256 -7.16 21.84 7.31
C HIS A 256 -7.87 23.14 6.93
N LEU A 257 -7.83 24.13 7.83
CA LEU A 257 -8.43 25.44 7.58
C LEU A 257 -7.40 26.42 7.02
N GLY A 258 -7.85 27.33 6.15
CA GLY A 258 -7.13 28.56 5.79
C GLY A 258 -7.27 29.63 6.88
N ALA A 259 -6.60 30.77 6.71
CA ALA A 259 -6.68 31.91 7.63
C ALA A 259 -8.10 32.47 7.77
N ASN A 260 -8.97 32.22 6.79
CA ASN A 260 -10.39 32.58 6.81
C ASN A 260 -11.27 31.61 7.63
N GLY A 261 -10.69 30.58 8.27
CA GLY A 261 -11.42 29.59 9.07
C GLY A 261 -12.25 28.60 8.24
N LYS A 262 -12.03 28.52 6.92
CA LYS A 262 -12.72 27.58 6.02
C LYS A 262 -11.77 26.50 5.53
N TYR A 263 -12.33 25.35 5.15
CA TYR A 263 -11.58 24.26 4.52
C TYR A 263 -10.73 24.78 3.34
N ALA A 264 -9.44 24.48 3.37
CA ALA A 264 -8.53 24.67 2.25
C ALA A 264 -8.29 23.32 1.58
N ASP A 265 -8.45 23.26 0.26
CA ASP A 265 -8.11 22.05 -0.50
C ASP A 265 -6.57 21.91 -0.57
N PRO A 266 -5.99 20.72 -0.36
CA PRO A 266 -4.55 20.53 -0.53
C PRO A 266 -4.10 20.63 -2.00
N TYR A 267 -5.02 20.60 -2.97
CA TYR A 267 -4.81 20.66 -4.42
C TYR A 267 -3.88 19.57 -4.99
N GLY A 268 -3.64 18.50 -4.23
CA GLY A 268 -2.74 17.41 -4.61
C GLY A 268 -2.66 16.34 -3.52
N GLY A 269 -1.67 15.45 -3.68
CA GLY A 269 -1.37 14.38 -2.75
C GLY A 269 0.14 14.14 -2.63
N LEU A 270 0.50 13.32 -1.65
CA LEU A 270 1.84 12.77 -1.51
C LEU A 270 1.77 11.34 -0.95
N GLY A 271 2.42 10.40 -1.62
CA GLY A 271 2.43 8.98 -1.26
C GLY A 271 3.80 8.33 -1.35
N GLY A 272 3.95 7.20 -0.67
CA GLY A 272 5.18 6.42 -0.66
C GLY A 272 5.27 5.44 0.50
N SER A 273 5.86 4.27 0.25
CA SER A 273 6.24 3.30 1.30
C SER A 273 5.08 2.95 2.26
N SER A 274 3.94 2.57 1.68
CA SER A 274 2.67 2.19 2.33
C SER A 274 1.94 3.31 3.09
N ARG A 275 2.24 4.59 2.80
CA ARG A 275 1.43 5.71 3.28
C ARG A 275 1.11 6.71 2.18
N GLY A 276 0.02 7.45 2.36
CA GLY A 276 -0.35 8.58 1.50
C GLY A 276 -1.15 9.64 2.24
N THR A 277 -1.26 10.81 1.65
CA THR A 277 -2.07 11.92 2.16
C THR A 277 -2.53 12.82 1.02
N GLY A 278 -3.63 13.54 1.22
CA GLY A 278 -4.26 14.38 0.21
C GLY A 278 -5.66 14.77 0.65
N ASP A 279 -6.55 15.02 -0.31
CA ASP A 279 -7.94 15.37 -0.01
C ASP A 279 -8.78 14.17 0.52
N TYR A 280 -10.02 14.46 0.91
CA TYR A 280 -10.98 13.49 1.43
C TYR A 280 -11.85 12.81 0.34
N ARG A 281 -11.66 13.16 -0.94
CA ARG A 281 -12.53 12.71 -2.04
C ARG A 281 -12.15 11.32 -2.56
N TYR A 282 -10.95 10.84 -2.24
CA TYR A 282 -10.42 9.54 -2.66
C TYR A 282 -10.52 9.34 -4.19
N SER A 283 -10.18 10.38 -4.96
CA SER A 283 -10.24 10.39 -6.43
C SER A 283 -8.96 9.87 -7.08
N ASP A 284 -8.71 10.12 -8.38
CA ASP A 284 -7.48 9.64 -9.06
C ASP A 284 -6.19 10.05 -8.36
N THR A 285 -6.13 11.23 -7.74
CA THR A 285 -4.97 11.64 -6.94
C THR A 285 -4.71 10.65 -5.81
N PHE A 286 -5.75 10.19 -5.10
CA PHE A 286 -5.59 9.16 -4.09
C PHE A 286 -5.06 7.86 -4.69
N VAL A 287 -5.55 7.43 -5.86
CA VAL A 287 -5.07 6.22 -6.52
C VAL A 287 -3.60 6.35 -6.94
N HIS A 288 -3.20 7.51 -7.43
CA HIS A 288 -1.82 7.84 -7.75
C HIS A 288 -0.90 7.74 -6.53
N GLU A 289 -1.27 8.42 -5.42
CA GLU A 289 -0.46 8.40 -4.20
C GLU A 289 -0.39 7.02 -3.56
N GLN A 290 -1.48 6.25 -3.59
CA GLN A 290 -1.46 4.87 -3.10
C GLN A 290 -0.68 3.95 -4.06
N GLY A 291 -0.59 4.28 -5.34
CA GLY A 291 0.37 3.69 -6.28
C GLY A 291 1.81 3.89 -5.82
N HIS A 292 2.20 5.12 -5.48
CA HIS A 292 3.51 5.39 -4.84
C HIS A 292 3.67 4.63 -3.52
N ALA A 293 2.61 4.50 -2.73
CA ALA A 293 2.61 3.70 -1.50
C ALA A 293 2.91 2.21 -1.76
N MET A 294 2.57 1.69 -2.94
CA MET A 294 2.89 0.33 -3.40
C MET A 294 4.22 0.21 -4.16
N GLY A 295 4.98 1.31 -4.25
CA GLY A 295 6.30 1.33 -4.89
C GLY A 295 6.29 1.63 -6.39
N LEU A 296 5.16 2.10 -6.94
CA LEU A 296 5.12 2.58 -8.32
C LEU A 296 5.81 3.95 -8.41
N PRO A 297 6.74 4.17 -9.35
CA PRO A 297 7.26 5.50 -9.69
C PRO A 297 6.29 6.25 -10.61
N HIS A 298 6.59 7.49 -10.97
CA HIS A 298 5.96 8.10 -12.15
C HIS A 298 6.32 7.31 -13.41
N ALA A 299 5.33 6.89 -14.20
CA ALA A 299 5.56 5.93 -15.28
C ALA A 299 6.42 6.50 -16.42
N GLY A 300 6.28 7.78 -16.75
CA GLY A 300 7.08 8.45 -17.78
C GLY A 300 8.55 8.61 -17.38
N GLU A 301 8.81 8.96 -16.12
CA GLU A 301 10.18 9.02 -15.58
C GLU A 301 10.82 7.62 -15.54
N ALA A 302 10.04 6.62 -15.13
CA ALA A 302 10.48 5.23 -15.11
C ALA A 302 10.76 4.69 -16.52
N TYR A 303 9.98 5.08 -17.53
CA TYR A 303 10.25 4.74 -18.93
C TYR A 303 11.60 5.29 -19.38
N ASN A 304 11.86 6.57 -19.12
CA ASN A 304 13.14 7.21 -19.44
C ASN A 304 14.32 6.54 -18.73
N ALA A 305 14.10 5.99 -17.53
CA ALA A 305 15.09 5.24 -16.77
C ALA A 305 15.18 3.73 -17.13
N GLY A 306 14.39 3.25 -18.11
CA GLY A 306 14.34 1.84 -18.51
C GLY A 306 13.64 0.90 -17.51
N ASN A 307 12.92 1.44 -16.54
CA ASN A 307 12.21 0.72 -15.47
C ASN A 307 10.71 0.54 -15.75
N TYR A 308 10.22 1.00 -16.91
CA TYR A 308 8.83 0.86 -17.33
C TYR A 308 8.80 0.55 -18.84
N PRO A 309 8.01 -0.43 -19.31
CA PRO A 309 8.15 -0.95 -20.68
C PRO A 309 7.44 -0.10 -21.74
N TYR A 310 6.45 0.72 -21.37
CA TYR A 310 5.59 1.39 -22.34
C TYR A 310 5.94 2.86 -22.52
N VAL A 311 5.97 3.28 -23.79
CA VAL A 311 6.48 4.58 -24.21
C VAL A 311 5.81 5.73 -23.46
N ASN A 312 6.63 6.63 -22.92
CA ASN A 312 6.21 7.84 -22.21
C ASN A 312 5.21 7.62 -21.06
N GLY A 313 5.19 6.43 -20.44
CA GLY A 313 4.22 6.09 -19.39
C GLY A 313 2.81 5.76 -19.90
N SER A 314 2.65 5.59 -21.21
CA SER A 314 1.37 5.26 -21.85
C SER A 314 0.99 3.79 -21.67
N LEU A 315 -0.22 3.42 -22.08
CA LEU A 315 -0.66 2.03 -22.10
C LEU A 315 -0.39 1.30 -23.42
N LEU A 316 0.45 1.88 -24.31
CA LEU A 316 0.73 1.28 -25.62
C LEU A 316 1.61 0.02 -25.46
N GLY A 317 0.99 -1.15 -25.56
CA GLY A 317 1.61 -2.45 -25.32
C GLY A 317 1.13 -3.16 -24.06
N SER A 318 0.34 -2.47 -23.22
CA SER A 318 -0.40 -3.09 -22.11
C SER A 318 -1.54 -3.95 -22.63
N GLU A 319 -1.87 -5.01 -21.89
CA GLU A 319 -3.14 -5.73 -22.07
C GLU A 319 -4.33 -4.80 -21.77
N TRP A 320 -5.51 -5.17 -22.28
CA TRP A 320 -6.77 -4.48 -21.97
C TRP A 320 -7.15 -4.72 -20.50
N GLY A 321 -7.78 -3.72 -19.89
CA GLY A 321 -8.35 -3.83 -18.56
C GLY A 321 -9.66 -4.60 -18.56
N PHE A 322 -10.12 -4.99 -17.39
CA PHE A 322 -11.47 -5.51 -17.19
C PHE A 322 -12.04 -4.99 -15.88
N ASP A 323 -13.29 -4.53 -15.91
CA ASP A 323 -14.02 -4.11 -14.72
C ASP A 323 -15.19 -5.08 -14.51
N ILE A 324 -15.10 -5.87 -13.44
CA ILE A 324 -16.11 -6.89 -13.11
C ILE A 324 -17.42 -6.25 -12.64
N ASN A 325 -17.36 -5.08 -11.99
CA ASN A 325 -18.54 -4.40 -11.47
C ASN A 325 -19.41 -3.85 -12.60
N HIS A 326 -18.77 -3.30 -13.63
CA HIS A 326 -19.45 -2.87 -14.85
C HIS A 326 -19.68 -4.02 -15.84
N TYR A 327 -18.94 -5.12 -15.68
CA TYR A 327 -18.87 -6.23 -16.62
C TYR A 327 -18.48 -5.74 -18.03
N GLU A 328 -17.40 -4.95 -18.09
CA GLU A 328 -16.91 -4.32 -19.32
C GLU A 328 -15.40 -4.47 -19.45
N PHE A 329 -14.91 -4.60 -20.69
CA PHE A 329 -13.50 -4.43 -21.00
C PHE A 329 -13.11 -2.95 -21.03
N LEU A 330 -11.88 -2.66 -20.60
CA LEU A 330 -11.29 -1.32 -20.66
C LEU A 330 -10.23 -1.29 -21.75
N SER A 331 -10.46 -0.48 -22.78
CA SER A 331 -9.48 -0.34 -23.86
C SER A 331 -8.27 0.45 -23.39
N ILE A 332 -7.10 0.19 -23.99
CA ILE A 332 -5.92 1.04 -23.81
C ILE A 332 -6.05 2.39 -24.53
N THR A 333 -7.08 2.57 -25.38
CA THR A 333 -7.32 3.82 -26.12
C THR A 333 -8.30 4.73 -25.40
N ILE A 334 -8.15 6.05 -25.58
CA ILE A 334 -9.03 7.04 -24.96
C ILE A 334 -10.41 6.99 -25.64
N SER A 335 -11.45 6.79 -24.83
CA SER A 335 -12.83 6.77 -25.33
C SER A 335 -13.34 8.19 -25.63
N ASN A 336 -14.37 8.28 -26.46
CA ASN A 336 -15.00 9.56 -26.82
C ASN A 336 -15.70 10.27 -25.65
N THR A 337 -15.97 9.56 -24.55
CA THR A 337 -16.58 10.12 -23.33
C THR A 337 -15.55 10.67 -22.35
N SER A 338 -14.26 10.31 -22.51
CA SER A 338 -13.19 10.77 -21.64
C SER A 338 -13.00 12.29 -21.69
N LYS A 339 -12.71 12.90 -20.54
CA LYS A 339 -12.46 14.35 -20.41
C LYS A 339 -11.34 14.82 -21.36
N ASN A 340 -10.31 14.00 -21.53
CA ASN A 340 -9.15 14.34 -22.36
C ASN A 340 -9.31 14.03 -23.85
N TYR A 341 -10.41 13.41 -24.29
CA TYR A 341 -10.58 12.97 -25.69
C TYR A 341 -10.32 14.09 -26.71
N LYS A 342 -10.93 15.27 -26.53
CA LYS A 342 -10.76 16.42 -27.45
C LYS A 342 -9.32 16.97 -27.50
N GLY A 343 -8.51 16.73 -26.47
CA GLY A 343 -7.16 17.27 -26.34
C GLY A 343 -6.04 16.24 -26.53
N CYS A 344 -6.39 14.95 -26.68
CA CYS A 344 -5.43 13.86 -26.61
C CYS A 344 -4.40 13.89 -27.74
N GLU A 345 -4.81 14.34 -28.92
CA GLU A 345 -3.95 14.48 -30.12
C GLU A 345 -2.66 15.29 -29.89
N LYS A 346 -2.67 16.18 -28.90
CA LYS A 346 -1.52 17.04 -28.58
C LYS A 346 -0.57 16.46 -27.53
N LYS A 347 -1.04 15.48 -26.73
CA LYS A 347 -0.39 15.08 -25.48
C LYS A 347 -0.17 13.57 -25.35
N ASN A 348 -0.97 12.77 -26.02
CA ASN A 348 -0.97 11.32 -25.89
C ASN A 348 -0.23 10.66 -27.05
N VAL A 349 0.36 9.51 -26.75
CA VAL A 349 0.90 8.61 -27.77
C VAL A 349 -0.25 8.08 -28.61
N LYS A 350 0.02 7.77 -29.88
CA LYS A 350 -0.95 7.16 -30.78
C LYS A 350 -0.60 5.72 -31.10
N ASP A 351 -1.63 4.90 -31.28
CA ASP A 351 -1.47 3.55 -31.80
C ASP A 351 -1.31 3.53 -33.33
N ILE A 352 -1.18 2.34 -33.91
CA ILE A 352 -1.00 2.14 -35.36
C ILE A 352 -2.24 2.54 -36.17
N GLN A 353 -3.42 2.62 -35.55
CA GLN A 353 -4.65 3.13 -36.14
C GLN A 353 -4.83 4.64 -35.92
N ASN A 354 -3.80 5.33 -35.45
CA ASN A 354 -3.80 6.77 -35.17
C ASN A 354 -4.85 7.18 -34.09
N ARG A 355 -5.16 6.27 -33.16
CA ARG A 355 -6.01 6.55 -31.99
C ARG A 355 -5.15 6.94 -30.80
N CYS A 356 -5.62 7.90 -29.99
CA CYS A 356 -4.94 8.27 -28.76
C CYS A 356 -4.95 7.13 -27.74
N VAL A 357 -3.78 6.85 -27.17
CA VAL A 357 -3.57 5.86 -26.12
C VAL A 357 -3.66 6.54 -24.76
N LYS A 358 -4.32 5.89 -23.81
CA LYS A 358 -4.39 6.33 -22.41
C LYS A 358 -2.98 6.39 -21.80
N GLN A 359 -2.81 7.28 -20.84
CA GLN A 359 -1.68 7.28 -19.92
C GLN A 359 -2.00 6.44 -18.68
N SER A 360 -0.97 5.86 -18.05
CA SER A 360 -1.12 5.31 -16.69
C SER A 360 -1.60 6.39 -15.73
N VAL A 361 -2.37 6.01 -14.69
CA VAL A 361 -2.67 6.91 -13.57
C VAL A 361 -1.40 7.43 -12.89
N MET A 362 -0.27 6.71 -12.99
CA MET A 362 1.05 7.16 -12.55
C MET A 362 1.72 8.15 -13.51
N GLN A 363 1.03 8.59 -14.58
CA GLN A 363 1.51 9.54 -15.57
C GLN A 363 0.37 10.44 -16.08
N SER A 364 -0.37 11.08 -15.18
CA SER A 364 -1.48 12.01 -15.52
C SER A 364 -2.67 11.35 -16.26
N GLY A 365 -2.81 10.03 -16.21
CA GLY A 365 -3.89 9.27 -16.86
C GLY A 365 -5.28 9.45 -16.27
N ALA A 366 -5.42 10.20 -15.18
CA ALA A 366 -6.69 10.50 -14.51
C ALA A 366 -7.81 10.95 -15.48
N GLY A 367 -7.49 11.86 -16.41
CA GLY A 367 -8.46 12.40 -17.38
C GLY A 367 -8.74 11.51 -18.60
N ASP A 368 -8.04 10.39 -18.74
CA ASP A 368 -8.12 9.50 -19.92
C ASP A 368 -9.19 8.41 -19.77
N ARG A 369 -9.68 8.18 -18.53
CA ARG A 369 -10.76 7.25 -18.23
C ARG A 369 -12.11 7.69 -18.84
N SER A 370 -12.95 6.71 -19.19
CA SER A 370 -14.33 6.98 -19.62
C SER A 370 -15.15 7.63 -18.51
N SER A 371 -16.16 8.43 -18.86
CA SER A 371 -16.92 9.26 -17.90
C SER A 371 -17.62 8.49 -16.78
N ASN A 372 -17.95 7.22 -17.01
CA ASN A 372 -18.68 6.38 -16.05
C ASN A 372 -17.78 5.74 -14.99
N TYR A 373 -16.46 5.85 -15.12
CA TYR A 373 -15.51 5.21 -14.19
C TYR A 373 -14.98 6.20 -13.16
N LEU A 374 -14.81 5.68 -11.94
CA LEU A 374 -14.25 6.42 -10.82
C LEU A 374 -12.74 6.59 -10.88
N PHE A 375 -12.04 5.72 -11.61
CA PHE A 375 -10.58 5.70 -11.66
C PHE A 375 -10.07 5.40 -13.06
N SER A 376 -8.90 5.94 -13.40
CA SER A 376 -8.14 5.47 -14.56
C SER A 376 -7.42 4.16 -14.24
N MET A 377 -7.17 3.35 -15.27
CA MET A 377 -6.45 2.09 -15.12
C MET A 377 -4.94 2.33 -15.05
N PHE A 378 -4.27 1.49 -14.28
CA PHE A 378 -2.83 1.26 -14.39
C PHE A 378 -2.53 0.43 -15.64
N SER A 379 -1.26 0.32 -16.01
CA SER A 379 -0.84 -0.70 -16.98
C SER A 379 -0.73 -2.08 -16.31
N ASP A 380 -0.80 -3.14 -17.11
CA ASP A 380 -0.56 -4.52 -16.67
C ASP A 380 0.81 -4.70 -15.98
N PHE A 381 1.85 -4.02 -16.45
CA PHE A 381 3.18 -4.04 -15.85
C PHE A 381 3.16 -3.51 -14.40
N GLU A 382 2.40 -2.46 -14.11
CA GLU A 382 2.29 -1.90 -12.75
C GLU A 382 1.57 -2.86 -11.81
N MET A 383 0.64 -3.67 -12.34
CA MET A 383 0.00 -4.72 -11.56
C MET A 383 1.00 -5.77 -11.08
N SER A 384 2.07 -6.05 -11.84
CA SER A 384 3.14 -6.94 -11.38
C SER A 384 3.91 -6.35 -10.18
N ILE A 385 4.13 -5.03 -10.17
CA ILE A 385 4.80 -4.33 -9.07
C ILE A 385 3.90 -4.33 -7.83
N ILE A 386 2.60 -4.05 -7.99
CA ILE A 386 1.61 -4.13 -6.91
C ILE A 386 1.54 -5.55 -6.33
N GLN A 387 1.52 -6.60 -7.17
CA GLN A 387 1.57 -7.99 -6.68
C GLN A 387 2.86 -8.25 -5.90
N ASN A 388 4.01 -7.81 -6.42
CA ASN A 388 5.29 -8.00 -5.74
C ASN A 388 5.37 -7.25 -4.40
N TYR A 389 4.75 -6.08 -4.28
CA TYR A 389 4.61 -5.35 -3.00
C TYR A 389 3.94 -6.21 -1.94
N PHE A 390 2.84 -6.88 -2.28
CA PHE A 390 2.14 -7.76 -1.34
C PHE A 390 2.94 -9.04 -1.03
N LYS A 391 3.57 -9.65 -2.04
CA LYS A 391 4.36 -10.88 -1.86
C LYS A 391 5.55 -10.72 -0.92
N ASN A 392 6.17 -9.55 -0.93
CA ASN A 392 7.34 -9.25 -0.09
C ASN A 392 6.98 -8.85 1.36
N SER A 393 5.69 -8.70 1.67
CA SER A 393 5.22 -8.22 2.96
C SER A 393 5.11 -9.32 4.00
N ILE A 394 5.29 -8.96 5.28
CA ILE A 394 4.97 -9.82 6.41
C ILE A 394 3.49 -9.62 6.75
N PHE A 395 2.73 -10.72 6.71
CA PHE A 395 1.33 -10.76 7.07
C PHE A 395 1.15 -11.29 8.50
N TYR A 396 0.27 -10.69 9.29
CA TYR A 396 -0.13 -11.24 10.59
C TYR A 396 -1.51 -11.87 10.49
N ASP A 397 -1.58 -13.19 10.66
CA ASP A 397 -2.82 -13.95 10.68
C ASP A 397 -3.46 -13.85 12.07
N GLN A 398 -4.58 -13.14 12.15
CA GLN A 398 -5.31 -12.92 13.40
C GLN A 398 -5.89 -14.22 13.99
N GLN A 399 -6.28 -15.19 13.14
CA GLN A 399 -6.89 -16.43 13.62
C GLN A 399 -5.85 -17.34 14.29
N SER A 400 -4.71 -17.54 13.62
CA SER A 400 -3.63 -18.37 14.16
C SER A 400 -2.66 -17.62 15.08
N ARG A 401 -2.79 -16.29 15.16
CA ARG A 401 -1.92 -15.36 15.90
C ARG A 401 -0.45 -15.46 15.50
N LYS A 402 -0.18 -15.77 14.22
CA LYS A 402 1.16 -16.03 13.67
C LYS A 402 1.49 -15.11 12.51
N TYR A 403 2.77 -14.85 12.31
CA TYR A 403 3.24 -14.16 11.11
C TYR A 403 3.39 -15.16 9.96
N LYS A 404 3.09 -14.72 8.74
CA LYS A 404 3.21 -15.51 7.51
C LYS A 404 3.90 -14.70 6.42
N LYS A 405 4.51 -15.41 5.48
CA LYS A 405 5.05 -14.88 4.23
C LYS A 405 4.62 -15.74 3.06
N TRP A 406 4.47 -15.13 1.89
CA TRP A 406 4.21 -15.85 0.65
C TRP A 406 5.49 -16.54 0.18
N ASN A 407 5.36 -17.77 -0.31
CA ASN A 407 6.43 -18.47 -1.02
C ASN A 407 5.96 -18.81 -2.44
N GLU A 408 6.52 -18.10 -3.41
CA GLU A 408 6.17 -18.26 -4.82
C GLU A 408 6.47 -19.65 -5.37
N SER A 409 7.58 -20.28 -4.95
CA SER A 409 8.01 -21.57 -5.50
C SER A 409 7.06 -22.72 -5.15
N ILE A 410 6.32 -22.59 -4.04
CA ILE A 410 5.33 -23.59 -3.60
C ILE A 410 3.88 -23.09 -3.74
N GLY A 411 3.67 -21.83 -4.14
CA GLY A 411 2.34 -21.24 -4.29
C GLY A 411 1.52 -21.20 -3.00
N SER A 412 2.14 -20.97 -1.83
CA SER A 412 1.42 -20.91 -0.55
C SER A 412 2.11 -20.05 0.51
N TYR A 413 1.33 -19.66 1.53
CA TYR A 413 1.84 -18.99 2.73
C TYR A 413 2.48 -19.99 3.69
N TYR A 414 3.63 -19.63 4.25
CA TYR A 414 4.28 -20.37 5.34
C TYR A 414 4.36 -19.51 6.60
N GLU A 415 4.41 -20.16 7.77
CA GLU A 415 4.64 -19.49 9.05
C GLU A 415 6.06 -18.89 9.08
N TYR A 416 6.15 -17.59 9.34
CA TYR A 416 7.39 -16.84 9.39
C TYR A 416 7.68 -16.41 10.82
N LYS A 417 8.92 -16.62 11.29
CA LYS A 417 9.39 -16.08 12.57
C LYS A 417 10.19 -14.80 12.32
N PRO A 418 9.72 -13.63 12.77
CA PRO A 418 10.47 -12.38 12.66
C PRO A 418 11.83 -12.46 13.33
N ILE A 419 12.83 -11.82 12.73
CA ILE A 419 14.20 -11.77 13.24
C ILE A 419 14.78 -10.35 13.19
N THR A 420 15.70 -10.04 14.10
CA THR A 420 16.50 -8.81 13.99
C THR A 420 17.60 -9.03 12.95
N LYS A 421 17.52 -8.30 11.83
CA LYS A 421 18.52 -8.31 10.74
C LYS A 421 19.47 -7.13 10.87
N ASP A 422 20.53 -7.13 10.05
CA ASP A 422 21.47 -6.01 9.91
C ASP A 422 21.98 -5.53 11.28
N ASN A 423 22.19 -6.46 12.22
CA ASN A 423 22.65 -6.15 13.57
C ASN A 423 21.81 -5.07 14.29
N GLY A 424 20.53 -4.95 13.94
CA GLY A 424 19.56 -3.97 14.46
C GLY A 424 19.65 -2.58 13.86
N PHE A 425 20.37 -2.39 12.76
CA PHE A 425 20.58 -1.08 12.14
C PHE A 425 19.29 -0.43 11.67
N TYR A 426 18.47 -1.14 10.87
CA TYR A 426 17.26 -0.56 10.30
C TYR A 426 16.02 -0.72 11.17
N ARG A 427 15.92 -1.84 11.91
CA ARG A 427 14.78 -2.20 12.74
C ARG A 427 15.10 -3.42 13.61
N LEU A 428 14.36 -3.58 14.70
CA LEU A 428 14.34 -4.79 15.52
C LEU A 428 13.22 -5.72 15.04
N ASP A 429 13.44 -7.02 15.11
CA ASP A 429 12.42 -8.06 14.94
C ASP A 429 11.60 -7.89 13.64
N ASP A 430 12.29 -7.67 12.50
CA ASP A 430 11.71 -7.29 11.20
C ASP A 430 10.70 -6.12 11.26
N GLY A 431 10.76 -5.29 12.29
CA GLY A 431 9.89 -4.15 12.50
C GLY A 431 8.44 -4.53 12.80
N VAL A 432 8.21 -5.72 13.39
CA VAL A 432 6.89 -6.15 13.87
C VAL A 432 6.78 -6.04 15.40
N PRO A 433 5.56 -5.91 15.96
CA PRO A 433 5.38 -5.72 17.39
C PRO A 433 5.52 -7.00 18.20
N ILE A 434 5.89 -6.83 19.48
CA ILE A 434 5.96 -7.87 20.50
C ILE A 434 4.62 -8.11 21.19
N GLU A 435 3.74 -7.10 21.21
CA GLU A 435 2.36 -7.19 21.70
C GLU A 435 1.43 -6.47 20.71
N ARG A 436 0.28 -7.08 20.40
CA ARG A 436 -0.72 -6.54 19.46
C ARG A 436 -2.05 -6.34 20.15
N ASP A 437 -2.80 -5.35 19.68
CA ASP A 437 -4.19 -5.07 20.09
C ASP A 437 -4.36 -4.83 21.60
N ILE A 438 -3.46 -4.02 22.17
CA ILE A 438 -3.50 -3.60 23.58
C ILE A 438 -3.85 -2.11 23.68
N ASP A 439 -4.32 -1.66 24.84
CA ASP A 439 -4.46 -0.23 25.10
C ASP A 439 -3.09 0.44 25.08
N ILE A 440 -2.97 1.54 24.33
CA ILE A 440 -1.75 2.32 24.21
C ILE A 440 -2.01 3.82 24.27
N TYR A 441 -0.94 4.55 24.55
CA TYR A 441 -0.78 5.95 24.17
C TYR A 441 0.24 6.04 23.05
N THR A 442 -0.14 6.63 21.91
CA THR A 442 0.81 7.09 20.89
C THR A 442 1.24 8.51 21.23
N ILE A 443 2.54 8.68 21.45
CA ILE A 443 3.19 9.96 21.76
C ILE A 443 3.84 10.45 20.47
N VAL A 444 3.48 11.65 20.02
CA VAL A 444 4.14 12.36 18.92
C VAL A 444 4.81 13.60 19.48
N PHE A 445 6.06 13.85 19.10
CA PHE A 445 6.80 15.03 19.53
C PHE A 445 7.74 15.53 18.44
N THR A 446 8.05 16.82 18.49
CA THR A 446 9.07 17.46 17.67
C THR A 446 10.12 18.11 18.56
N TYR A 447 11.36 18.18 18.08
CA TYR A 447 12.45 18.87 18.76
C TYR A 447 13.32 19.56 17.73
N SER A 448 13.44 20.89 17.86
CA SER A 448 14.40 21.71 17.11
C SER A 448 15.60 22.00 18.00
N MET A 449 16.81 21.77 17.48
CA MET A 449 18.06 22.00 18.19
C MET A 449 18.48 23.48 18.21
N VAL A 450 17.87 24.31 17.35
CA VAL A 450 18.30 25.68 17.05
C VAL A 450 17.20 26.72 17.23
N GLY A 451 16.05 26.28 17.75
CA GLY A 451 14.88 27.12 17.97
C GLY A 451 14.10 27.45 16.68
N PRO A 452 13.05 28.29 16.80
CA PRO A 452 12.49 28.81 18.05
C PRO A 452 11.89 27.68 18.93
N ASP A 453 11.76 27.94 20.24
CA ASP A 453 11.34 26.94 21.23
C ASP A 453 9.96 26.31 20.93
N GLU A 454 9.08 27.04 20.25
CA GLU A 454 7.76 26.57 19.81
C GLU A 454 7.79 25.38 18.83
N LEU A 455 8.94 25.12 18.18
CA LEU A 455 9.15 23.93 17.34
C LEU A 455 9.41 22.67 18.18
N THR A 456 9.73 22.84 19.47
CA THR A 456 10.08 21.79 20.41
C THR A 456 8.93 21.50 21.36
N GLN A 457 8.17 20.43 21.08
CA GLN A 457 6.93 20.16 21.80
C GLN A 457 6.47 18.71 21.74
N ILE A 458 5.57 18.37 22.66
CA ILE A 458 4.85 17.10 22.70
C ILE A 458 3.38 17.37 22.33
N TYR A 459 2.89 16.70 21.29
CA TYR A 459 1.50 16.81 20.85
C TYR A 459 0.53 16.19 21.87
N PRO A 460 -0.77 16.53 21.81
CA PRO A 460 -1.80 15.80 22.56
C PRO A 460 -1.66 14.28 22.39
N LEU A 461 -1.79 13.53 23.49
CA LEU A 461 -1.68 12.07 23.45
C LEU A 461 -2.80 11.46 22.63
N LEU A 462 -2.47 10.47 21.81
CA LEU A 462 -3.43 9.73 21.02
C LEU A 462 -3.69 8.37 21.70
N LYS A 463 -4.83 8.24 22.40
CA LYS A 463 -5.26 6.99 23.06
C LYS A 463 -5.92 6.07 22.03
N SER A 464 -5.51 4.81 21.97
CA SER A 464 -6.09 3.83 21.04
C SER A 464 -5.82 2.38 21.46
N LYS A 465 -6.46 1.43 20.75
CA LYS A 465 -5.97 0.05 20.68
C LYS A 465 -4.86 -0.02 19.64
N GLY A 466 -3.71 -0.55 20.00
CA GLY A 466 -2.56 -0.58 19.12
C GLY A 466 -1.55 -1.64 19.49
N ASN A 467 -0.35 -1.47 18.95
CA ASN A 467 0.72 -2.44 19.10
C ASN A 467 1.89 -1.83 19.85
N LEU A 468 2.67 -2.68 20.52
CA LEU A 468 3.89 -2.29 21.21
C LEU A 468 5.10 -2.93 20.53
N MET A 469 6.04 -2.08 20.11
CA MET A 469 7.35 -2.50 19.62
C MET A 469 8.28 -2.85 20.77
N ARG A 470 9.30 -3.67 20.49
CA ARG A 470 10.42 -3.84 21.42
C ARG A 470 11.08 -2.48 21.66
N GLN A 471 11.27 -2.15 22.93
CA GLN A 471 11.87 -0.90 23.40
C GLN A 471 13.02 -1.24 24.33
N PHE A 472 13.97 -0.32 24.44
CA PHE A 472 15.08 -0.42 25.37
C PHE A 472 14.95 0.63 26.48
N ASP A 473 15.10 0.20 27.72
CA ASP A 473 15.17 1.09 28.88
C ASP A 473 16.66 1.41 29.16
N PRO A 474 17.10 2.66 29.00
CA PRO A 474 18.50 3.02 29.19
C PRO A 474 18.94 3.03 30.67
N THR A 475 18.04 2.80 31.62
CA THR A 475 18.41 2.52 33.02
C THR A 475 18.76 1.04 33.25
N ASN A 476 18.39 0.15 32.32
CA ASN A 476 18.66 -1.28 32.39
C ASN A 476 20.00 -1.64 31.73
N LYS A 477 21.02 -1.90 32.56
CA LYS A 477 22.38 -2.26 32.10
C LYS A 477 22.43 -3.53 31.25
N THR A 478 21.53 -4.50 31.47
CA THR A 478 21.51 -5.75 30.69
C THR A 478 21.04 -5.50 29.27
N GLU A 479 20.01 -4.66 29.11
CA GLU A 479 19.51 -4.24 27.81
C GLU A 479 20.54 -3.41 27.05
N MET A 480 21.21 -2.48 27.72
CA MET A 480 22.23 -1.63 27.10
C MET A 480 23.43 -2.41 26.56
N LYS A 481 23.82 -3.50 27.24
CA LYS A 481 24.87 -4.41 26.73
C LYS A 481 24.52 -5.03 25.38
N LEU A 482 23.22 -5.22 25.06
CA LEU A 482 22.80 -5.77 23.77
C LEU A 482 23.05 -4.82 22.62
N ILE A 483 22.92 -3.51 22.86
CA ILE A 483 22.98 -2.45 21.83
C ILE A 483 24.26 -1.62 21.88
N THR A 484 25.20 -1.96 22.77
CA THR A 484 26.48 -1.26 22.86
C THR A 484 27.24 -1.40 21.53
N PRO A 485 27.62 -0.28 20.89
CA PRO A 485 28.33 -0.28 19.63
C PRO A 485 29.56 -1.20 19.63
N ASN A 486 29.73 -1.97 18.55
CA ASN A 486 30.81 -2.96 18.34
C ASN A 486 30.90 -4.13 19.34
N ILE A 487 30.02 -4.22 20.35
CA ILE A 487 30.15 -5.21 21.44
C ILE A 487 28.92 -6.10 21.56
N GLY A 488 27.73 -5.49 21.58
CA GLY A 488 26.49 -6.21 21.85
C GLY A 488 26.06 -7.16 20.73
N SER A 489 24.96 -7.90 20.94
CA SER A 489 24.36 -8.78 19.91
C SER A 489 23.54 -8.00 18.87
N ILE A 490 23.25 -6.73 19.14
CA ILE A 490 22.54 -5.79 18.26
C ILE A 490 23.42 -4.52 18.15
N PRO A 491 24.68 -4.67 17.72
CA PRO A 491 25.68 -3.61 17.87
C PRO A 491 25.39 -2.39 17.01
N TRP A 492 24.58 -2.51 15.95
CA TRP A 492 24.33 -1.41 15.01
C TRP A 492 23.10 -0.56 15.32
N TYR A 493 22.39 -0.85 16.43
CA TYR A 493 21.19 -0.11 16.81
C TYR A 493 21.42 1.41 16.82
N CYS A 494 22.51 1.90 17.40
CA CYS A 494 22.78 3.34 17.49
C CYS A 494 23.62 3.92 16.32
N TYR A 495 23.85 3.19 15.22
CA TYR A 495 24.80 3.63 14.17
C TYR A 495 24.24 4.66 13.19
N SER A 496 22.92 4.74 13.03
CA SER A 496 22.31 5.66 12.05
C SER A 496 22.54 7.13 12.42
N SER A 497 22.29 7.49 13.69
CA SER A 497 22.49 8.86 14.18
C SER A 497 22.84 8.95 15.67
N GLY A 498 23.21 7.83 16.31
CA GLY A 498 23.33 7.74 17.76
C GLY A 498 22.04 7.35 18.45
N CYS A 499 22.11 7.27 19.78
CA CYS A 499 20.99 7.09 20.69
C CYS A 499 21.15 8.12 21.81
N ASP A 500 20.92 9.38 21.44
CA ASP A 500 21.26 10.54 22.28
C ASP A 500 20.04 11.13 22.99
N TYR A 501 18.88 10.49 22.86
CA TYR A 501 17.62 10.96 23.41
C TYR A 501 16.83 9.84 24.07
N THR A 502 16.12 10.19 25.15
CA THR A 502 15.25 9.28 25.89
C THR A 502 13.90 9.94 26.12
N VAL A 503 12.80 9.23 25.88
CA VAL A 503 11.47 9.65 26.36
C VAL A 503 11.26 9.08 27.75
N ARG A 504 10.91 9.96 28.70
CA ARG A 504 10.53 9.59 30.06
C ARG A 504 9.03 9.84 30.25
N VAL A 505 8.31 8.79 30.63
CA VAL A 505 6.87 8.84 30.91
C VAL A 505 6.67 8.64 32.39
N THR A 506 6.00 9.59 33.05
CA THR A 506 5.56 9.49 34.44
C THR A 506 4.05 9.25 34.45
N TYR A 507 3.62 8.22 35.17
CA TYR A 507 2.21 7.88 35.35
C TYR A 507 1.65 8.54 36.62
N ASP A 508 0.32 8.50 36.79
CA ASP A 508 -0.35 9.08 37.97
C ASP A 508 0.08 8.47 39.31
N ASP A 509 0.51 7.20 39.29
CA ASP A 509 1.06 6.49 40.46
C ASP A 509 2.56 6.76 40.69
N ASP A 510 3.10 7.79 40.04
CA ASP A 510 4.51 8.21 40.03
C ASP A 510 5.50 7.13 39.54
N SER A 511 5.01 6.00 38.99
CA SER A 511 5.87 5.06 38.28
C SER A 511 6.42 5.70 36.99
N ILE A 512 7.62 5.30 36.60
CA ILE A 512 8.36 5.89 35.48
C ILE A 512 8.72 4.81 34.46
N LYS A 513 8.57 5.13 33.18
CA LYS A 513 9.12 4.36 32.07
C LYS A 513 10.09 5.21 31.25
N HIS A 514 11.27 4.67 30.96
CA HIS A 514 12.24 5.29 30.05
C HIS A 514 12.28 4.51 28.73
N ILE A 515 12.38 5.23 27.63
CA ILE A 515 12.41 4.65 26.28
C ILE A 515 13.54 5.32 25.52
N LEU A 516 14.57 4.53 25.23
CA LEU A 516 15.70 4.96 24.41
C LEU A 516 15.26 5.10 22.95
N LEU A 517 15.56 6.24 22.34
CA LEU A 517 15.30 6.48 20.93
C LEU A 517 16.49 6.03 20.08
N GLN A 518 16.20 5.38 18.95
CA GLN A 518 17.19 5.05 17.92
C GLN A 518 17.52 6.27 17.04
N GLN A 519 17.69 7.43 17.67
CA GLN A 519 17.88 8.73 17.04
C GLN A 519 18.86 9.56 17.88
N GLY A 520 19.66 10.39 17.23
CA GLY A 520 20.62 11.23 17.94
C GLY A 520 21.23 12.34 17.09
N LYS A 521 22.33 12.90 17.60
CA LYS A 521 23.07 14.00 16.98
C LYS A 521 24.28 13.53 16.18
N ARG A 522 24.62 12.24 16.25
CA ARG A 522 25.86 11.69 15.69
C ARG A 522 25.80 11.57 14.18
N GLN A 523 26.97 11.65 13.55
CA GLN A 523 27.12 11.37 12.13
C GLN A 523 26.78 9.90 11.81
N TYR A 524 26.30 9.69 10.59
CA TYR A 524 26.06 8.36 10.04
C TYR A 524 27.28 7.45 10.23
N TRP A 525 27.04 6.24 10.75
CA TRP A 525 28.06 5.22 11.00
C TRP A 525 29.14 5.59 12.03
N LYS A 526 28.92 6.66 12.81
CA LYS A 526 29.84 7.13 13.85
C LYS A 526 29.13 7.26 15.20
N PRO A 527 28.62 6.17 15.80
CA PRO A 527 27.86 6.23 17.05
C PRO A 527 28.65 6.88 18.21
N MET A 528 29.97 6.71 18.24
CA MET A 528 30.86 7.31 19.25
C MET A 528 31.59 8.57 18.77
N GLY A 529 31.35 9.00 17.51
CA GLY A 529 32.08 10.08 16.88
C GLY A 529 31.40 11.44 17.00
N GLU A 530 31.80 12.36 16.14
CA GLU A 530 31.31 13.73 16.11
C GLU A 530 29.80 13.85 15.83
N PHE A 531 29.24 15.00 16.21
CA PHE A 531 27.90 15.37 15.80
C PHE A 531 27.83 15.69 14.31
N LYS A 532 26.61 15.61 13.75
CA LYS A 532 26.27 16.03 12.40
C LYS A 532 26.71 17.47 12.20
N LEU A 533 27.21 17.83 11.02
CA LEU A 533 27.76 19.16 10.78
C LEU A 533 26.69 20.27 10.85
N ASN A 534 25.49 19.96 10.36
CA ASN A 534 24.42 20.94 10.17
C ASN A 534 23.34 20.86 11.25
N PHE A 535 23.62 20.26 12.42
CA PHE A 535 22.63 20.19 13.51
C PHE A 535 22.33 21.56 14.15
N ASN A 536 23.19 22.54 13.92
CA ASN A 536 23.01 23.92 14.34
C ASN A 536 22.48 24.84 13.21
N ASP A 537 22.16 24.30 12.03
CA ASP A 537 21.62 25.07 10.91
C ASP A 537 20.08 24.98 10.91
N PRO A 538 19.35 26.08 11.10
CA PRO A 538 17.89 26.08 11.17
C PRO A 538 17.21 25.67 9.86
N THR A 539 17.92 25.69 8.74
CA THR A 539 17.41 25.27 7.42
C THR A 539 17.68 23.80 7.11
N SER A 540 18.46 23.12 7.95
CA SER A 540 18.86 21.74 7.77
C SER A 540 17.97 20.77 8.54
N LEU A 541 17.58 19.66 7.89
CA LEU A 541 16.88 18.55 8.54
C LEU A 541 17.69 17.92 9.69
N ASP A 542 19.02 18.08 9.71
CA ASP A 542 19.85 17.60 10.83
C ASP A 542 19.59 18.32 12.15
N SER A 543 18.99 19.52 12.11
CA SER A 543 18.63 20.31 13.29
C SER A 543 17.26 19.97 13.88
N PHE A 544 16.54 19.02 13.28
CA PHE A 544 15.15 18.72 13.62
C PHE A 544 14.93 17.22 13.86
N LEU A 545 14.10 16.91 14.85
CA LEU A 545 13.71 15.56 15.22
C LEU A 545 12.19 15.47 15.28
N LEU A 546 11.62 14.47 14.60
CA LEU A 546 10.26 13.99 14.81
C LEU A 546 10.35 12.59 15.42
N GLY A 547 9.64 12.37 16.52
CA GLY A 547 9.51 11.05 17.13
C GLY A 547 8.05 10.66 17.32
N VAL A 548 7.78 9.37 17.08
CA VAL A 548 6.49 8.74 17.33
C VAL A 548 6.74 7.41 18.03
N ILE A 549 6.17 7.22 19.22
CA ILE A 549 6.32 5.99 19.99
C ILE A 549 5.00 5.58 20.63
N ASN A 550 4.82 4.27 20.84
CA ASN A 550 3.71 3.73 21.61
C ASN A 550 4.16 3.33 23.01
N VAL A 551 3.35 3.61 24.02
CA VAL A 551 3.51 3.08 25.38
C VAL A 551 2.23 2.40 25.85
N LYS A 552 2.32 1.45 26.79
CA LYS A 552 1.13 0.76 27.31
C LYS A 552 0.19 1.77 27.96
N GLY A 553 -1.09 1.62 27.66
CA GLY A 553 -2.19 2.46 28.14
C GLY A 553 -2.87 1.92 29.39
N ASN A 554 -2.25 0.99 30.11
CA ASN A 554 -2.78 0.39 31.34
C ASN A 554 -2.73 1.33 32.55
N LYS A 555 -2.00 2.44 32.45
CA LYS A 555 -1.93 3.50 33.46
C LYS A 555 -2.11 4.87 32.78
N THR A 556 -2.74 5.80 33.47
CA THR A 556 -2.86 7.17 33.00
C THR A 556 -1.51 7.88 33.06
N ILE A 557 -1.16 8.58 31.98
CA ILE A 557 0.07 9.36 31.88
C ILE A 557 -0.17 10.73 32.52
N LYS A 558 0.67 11.09 33.49
CA LYS A 558 0.70 12.39 34.17
C LYS A 558 1.61 13.39 33.45
N LYS A 559 2.74 12.89 32.94
CA LYS A 559 3.79 13.72 32.32
C LYS A 559 4.57 12.92 31.29
N VAL A 560 4.92 13.58 30.18
CA VAL A 560 5.91 13.09 29.21
C VAL A 560 7.04 14.11 29.11
N GLU A 561 8.28 13.63 29.11
CA GLU A 561 9.50 14.43 28.95
C GLU A 561 10.36 13.85 27.83
N LEU A 562 10.95 14.72 27.02
CA LEU A 562 12.08 14.37 26.15
C LEU A 562 13.37 14.80 26.84
N LEU A 563 14.29 13.85 27.02
CA LEU A 563 15.57 14.05 27.70
C LEU A 563 16.72 14.02 26.70
N GLU A 564 17.73 14.86 26.92
CA GLU A 564 19.04 14.71 26.28
C GLU A 564 19.88 13.71 27.08
N THR A 565 20.23 12.61 26.41
CA THR A 565 20.90 11.47 27.03
C THR A 565 21.97 10.94 26.08
N LEU A 566 23.07 11.70 25.92
CA LEU A 566 24.14 11.38 24.97
C LEU A 566 24.70 9.99 25.22
N MET A 567 24.83 9.19 24.16
CA MET A 567 25.33 7.81 24.23
C MET A 567 24.64 6.96 25.31
N ALA A 568 23.30 7.00 25.36
CA ALA A 568 22.54 6.38 26.45
C ALA A 568 22.68 4.85 26.56
N TRP A 569 23.35 4.17 25.62
CA TRP A 569 23.84 2.79 25.82
C TRP A 569 24.88 2.66 26.94
N ASN A 570 25.43 3.76 27.45
CA ASN A 570 26.27 3.77 28.67
C ASN A 570 25.44 3.92 29.96
N GLY A 571 24.11 4.05 29.85
CA GLY A 571 23.22 4.43 30.93
C GLY A 571 22.82 5.91 30.88
N ILE A 572 21.87 6.31 31.73
CA ILE A 572 21.42 7.70 31.86
C ILE A 572 21.58 8.21 33.30
N ASP A 573 21.85 9.52 33.41
CA ASP A 573 21.88 10.21 34.70
C ASP A 573 20.44 10.53 35.16
N LYS A 574 20.20 10.47 36.48
CA LYS A 574 18.96 10.93 37.10
C LYS A 574 18.64 12.39 36.77
N ASN A 575 19.68 13.21 36.59
CA ASN A 575 19.57 14.65 36.30
C ASN A 575 19.73 14.99 34.80
N SER A 576 19.44 14.04 33.91
CA SER A 576 19.47 14.28 32.45
C SER A 576 18.65 15.51 32.07
N LYS A 577 19.19 16.36 31.19
CA LYS A 577 18.59 17.63 30.77
C LYS A 577 17.23 17.37 30.11
N VAL A 578 16.18 18.01 30.63
CA VAL A 578 14.85 18.02 30.00
C VAL A 578 14.86 19.01 28.85
N LEU A 579 14.61 18.53 27.63
CA LEU A 579 14.52 19.36 26.43
C LEU A 579 13.12 19.93 26.23
N THR A 580 12.10 19.14 26.53
CA THR A 580 10.70 19.57 26.56
C THR A 580 9.89 18.63 27.44
N PHE A 581 8.75 19.11 27.92
CA PHE A 581 7.82 18.29 28.68
C PHE A 581 6.38 18.77 28.48
N LYS A 582 5.43 17.88 28.78
CA LYS A 582 4.00 18.18 28.82
C LYS A 582 3.32 17.40 29.93
N LEU A 583 2.47 18.11 30.68
CA LEU A 583 1.56 17.54 31.67
C LEU A 583 0.23 17.18 30.98
N PHE A 584 -0.44 16.13 31.46
CA PHE A 584 -1.68 15.61 30.87
C PHE A 584 -2.78 15.42 31.89
#